data_AF-A0A0V0SZL6-F1
#
_entry.id   AF-A0A0V0SZL6-F1
#
_cell.length_a   1.000
_cell.length_b   1.000
_cell.length_c   1.000
_cell.angle_alpha   90.00
_cell.angle_beta   90.00
_cell.angle_gamma   90.00
#
_symmetry.space_group_name_H-M   'P 1'
#
loop_
_entity.id
_entity.type
_entity.pdbx_description
1 polymer ?
#
loop_
_entity_poly.entity_id
_entity_poly.type
_entity_poly.pdbx_seq_one_letter_code
_entity_poly.pdbx_strand_id
1 'polypeptide(L)'
;ESDEIQFVSTQRNQQKLVYRGRCYTLKRTNRNDKYWICASGTRGCPGKLYTNLDATQVIRTGEHAEGCRVDAHAFYHQQQLNELKR
;
A
#
# COMPACT_ATOMS: atom_id res chain seq x y z
N GLU A 1 14.11 -1.07 11.51
CA GLU A 1 12.98 -1.12 10.55
C GLU A 1 12.98 0.17 9.74
N SER A 2 13.25 0.10 8.44
CA SER A 2 13.29 1.30 7.61
C SER A 2 11.89 1.81 7.33
N ASP A 3 11.65 3.10 7.50
CA ASP A 3 10.42 3.82 7.12
C ASP A 3 10.33 4.05 5.61
N GLU A 4 10.80 3.08 4.83
CA GLU A 4 10.90 3.17 3.39
C GLU A 4 9.56 2.82 2.73
N ILE A 5 9.13 3.70 1.83
CA ILE A 5 7.96 3.48 0.98
C ILE A 5 8.43 2.83 -0.32
N GLN A 6 7.86 1.68 -0.64
CA GLN A 6 8.12 1.00 -1.92
C GLN A 6 6.87 1.03 -2.79
N PHE A 7 6.97 1.53 -4.01
CA PHE A 7 5.86 1.55 -4.95
C PHE A 7 5.79 0.27 -5.77
N VAL A 8 4.56 -0.20 -6.02
CA VAL A 8 4.32 -1.33 -6.93
C VAL A 8 3.25 -0.92 -7.95
N SER A 9 3.61 -1.03 -9.22
CA SER A 9 2.69 -0.81 -10.34
C SER A 9 1.84 -2.08 -10.56
N THR A 10 0.55 -1.89 -10.81
CA THR A 10 -0.35 -3.01 -11.14
C THR A 10 -0.99 -2.83 -12.51
N GLN A 11 -1.32 -3.96 -13.16
CA GLN A 11 -1.95 -4.05 -14.49
C GLN A 11 -3.22 -3.19 -14.67
N ARG A 12 -3.89 -2.76 -13.60
CA ARG A 12 -5.17 -2.02 -13.66
C ARG A 12 -5.05 -0.54 -13.33
N ASN A 13 -3.86 0.05 -13.49
CA ASN A 13 -3.57 1.46 -13.15
C ASN A 13 -3.88 1.83 -11.68
N GLN A 14 -3.96 0.84 -10.80
CA GLN A 14 -4.16 1.06 -9.37
C GLN A 14 -2.80 1.18 -8.70
N GLN A 15 -2.54 2.34 -8.10
CA GLN A 15 -1.32 2.59 -7.35
C GLN A 15 -1.33 1.81 -6.03
N LYS A 16 -0.24 1.11 -5.77
CA LYS A 16 -0.03 0.36 -4.54
C LYS A 16 1.32 0.69 -3.96
N LEU A 17 1.42 0.62 -2.64
CA LEU A 17 2.67 0.80 -1.95
C LEU A 17 2.83 -0.19 -0.79
N VAL A 18 4.07 -0.42 -0.39
CA VAL A 18 4.44 -1.16 0.80
C VAL A 18 5.07 -0.19 1.80
N TYR A 19 4.64 -0.27 3.05
CA TYR A 19 5.22 0.46 4.18
C TYR A 19 5.23 -0.41 5.42
N ARG A 20 6.40 -0.56 6.06
CA ARG A 20 6.64 -1.48 7.19
C ARG A 20 6.10 -2.90 6.93
N GLY A 21 6.40 -3.40 5.73
CA GLY A 21 5.99 -4.70 5.21
C GLY A 21 4.48 -4.90 5.03
N ARG A 22 3.67 -3.86 5.21
CA ARG A 22 2.23 -3.88 4.96
C ARG A 22 1.91 -3.25 3.61
N CYS A 23 0.95 -3.88 2.95
CA CYS A 23 0.51 -3.56 1.61
C CYS A 23 -0.68 -2.61 1.65
N TYR A 24 -0.62 -1.52 0.89
CA TYR A 24 -1.68 -0.52 0.80
C TYR A 24 -2.06 -0.23 -0.64
N THR A 25 -3.33 0.07 -0.84
CA THR A 25 -3.91 0.47 -2.12
C THR A 25 -4.38 1.92 -2.03
N LEU A 26 -4.05 2.73 -3.03
CA LEU A 26 -4.53 4.10 -3.10
C LEU A 26 -6.05 4.11 -3.22
N LYS A 27 -6.73 4.80 -2.30
CA LYS A 27 -8.18 4.96 -2.34
C LYS A 27 -8.59 6.36 -2.78
N ARG A 28 -7.81 7.38 -2.42
CA ARG A 28 -8.10 8.78 -2.79
C ARG A 28 -6.81 9.61 -2.81
N THR A 29 -6.71 10.52 -3.77
CA THR A 29 -5.78 11.65 -3.72
C THR A 29 -6.59 12.89 -3.34
N ASN A 30 -6.24 13.53 -2.22
CA ASN A 30 -6.82 14.80 -1.82
C ASN A 30 -5.91 15.94 -2.27
N ARG A 31 -6.25 17.19 -1.89
CA ARG A 31 -5.48 18.37 -2.26
C ARG A 31 -4.01 18.31 -1.81
N ASN A 32 -3.75 17.79 -0.61
CA ASN A 32 -2.43 17.86 0.05
C ASN A 32 -1.85 16.48 0.39
N ASP A 33 -2.66 15.42 0.35
CA ASP A 33 -2.25 14.10 0.81
C ASP A 33 -2.85 13.00 -0.06
N LYS A 34 -2.33 11.79 0.10
CA LYS A 34 -2.91 10.57 -0.45
C LYS A 34 -3.40 9.70 0.69
N TYR A 35 -4.60 9.16 0.52
CA TYR A 35 -5.26 8.25 1.45
C TYR A 35 -5.21 6.82 0.90
N TRP A 36 -4.63 5.93 1.70
CA TRP A 36 -4.43 4.54 1.36
C TRP A 36 -5.12 3.63 2.37
N ILE A 37 -5.62 2.51 1.87
CA ILE A 37 -6.25 1.47 2.69
C ILE A 37 -5.39 0.21 2.66
N CYS A 38 -5.34 -0.50 3.78
CA CYS A 38 -4.67 -1.79 3.84
C CYS A 38 -5.26 -2.75 2.79
N ALA A 39 -4.39 -3.48 2.09
CA ALA A 39 -4.81 -4.50 1.13
C ALA A 39 -5.64 -5.61 1.80
N SER A 40 -5.40 -5.88 3.08
CA SER A 40 -6.23 -6.76 3.92
C SER A 40 -7.57 -6.13 4.34
N GLY A 41 -7.92 -4.95 3.83
CA GLY A 41 -9.21 -4.31 4.10
C GLY A 41 -10.41 -5.14 3.65
N THR A 42 -10.27 -5.96 2.59
CA THR A 42 -11.28 -6.95 2.19
C THR A 42 -11.48 -8.05 3.23
N ARG A 43 -10.49 -8.29 4.09
CA ARG A 43 -10.56 -9.19 5.25
C ARG A 43 -10.93 -8.46 6.54
N GLY A 44 -11.44 -7.22 6.44
CA GLY A 44 -11.88 -6.42 7.57
C GLY A 44 -10.79 -5.59 8.26
N CYS A 45 -9.56 -5.51 7.72
CA CYS A 45 -8.53 -4.70 8.35
C CYS A 45 -8.85 -3.19 8.25
N PRO A 46 -8.94 -2.45 9.38
CA PRO A 46 -9.20 -1.01 9.39
C PRO A 46 -7.96 -0.17 9.07
N GLY A 47 -6.81 -0.81 8.82
CA GLY A 47 -5.53 -0.16 8.61
C GLY A 47 -5.55 0.87 7.50
N LYS A 48 -5.10 2.08 7.83
CA LYS A 48 -5.03 3.23 6.93
C LYS A 48 -3.62 3.80 6.90
N LEU A 49 -3.29 4.43 5.79
CA LEU A 49 -2.05 5.18 5.66
C LEU A 49 -2.35 6.50 4.96
N TYR A 50 -1.68 7.56 5.41
CA TYR A 50 -1.72 8.87 4.78
C TYR A 50 -0.30 9.26 4.45
N THR A 51 -0.08 9.67 3.22
CA THR A 51 1.22 10.16 2.74
C THR A 51 1.07 11.57 2.21
N ASN A 52 2.17 12.29 2.03
CA ASN A 52 2.16 13.51 1.22
C ASN A 52 1.69 13.23 -0.23
N LEU A 53 1.44 14.31 -0.98
CA LEU A 53 0.88 14.22 -2.33
C LEU A 53 1.72 13.34 -3.27
N ASP A 54 3.05 13.36 -3.11
CA ASP A 54 4.01 12.58 -3.91
C ASP A 54 4.24 11.15 -3.37
N ALA A 55 3.65 10.85 -2.21
CA ALA A 55 3.81 9.59 -1.49
C ALA A 55 5.26 9.18 -1.18
N THR A 56 6.13 10.17 -0.98
CA THR A 56 7.51 9.98 -0.54
C THR A 56 7.65 9.93 0.98
N GLN A 57 6.64 10.41 1.72
CA GLN A 57 6.66 10.45 3.18
C GLN A 57 5.32 10.05 3.77
N VAL A 58 5.35 9.29 4.87
CA VAL A 58 4.16 8.95 5.67
C VAL A 58 3.85 10.11 6.61
N ILE A 59 2.63 10.64 6.54
CA ILE A 59 2.13 11.70 7.42
C ILE A 59 1.39 11.09 8.63
N ARG A 60 0.66 10.00 8.42
CA ARG A 60 -0.13 9.33 9.48
C ARG A 60 -0.38 7.87 9.16
N THR A 61 -0.36 7.04 10.19
CA THR A 61 -0.78 5.63 10.15
C THR A 61 -2.06 5.45 10.96
N GLY A 62 -2.90 4.49 10.56
CA GLY A 62 -4.02 3.99 11.36
C GLY A 62 -3.73 2.58 11.85
N GLU A 63 -4.31 2.22 12.99
CA GLU A 63 -4.16 0.88 13.57
C GLU A 63 -4.71 -0.20 12.64
N HIS A 64 -4.03 -1.35 12.68
CA HIS A 64 -4.44 -2.55 11.95
C HIS A 64 -5.13 -3.52 12.90
N ALA A 65 -6.01 -4.35 12.35
CA ALA A 65 -6.61 -5.44 13.12
C ALA A 65 -5.54 -6.44 13.58
N GLU A 66 -5.77 -7.08 14.72
CA GLU A 66 -4.94 -8.19 15.19
C GLU A 66 -4.86 -9.28 14.11
N GLY A 67 -3.65 -9.77 13.85
CA GLY A 67 -3.40 -10.74 12.79
C GLY A 67 -3.40 -10.18 11.37
N CYS A 68 -3.46 -8.85 11.17
CA CYS A 68 -3.23 -8.25 9.86
C CYS A 68 -1.78 -8.53 9.40
N ARG A 69 -1.65 -9.57 8.57
CA ARG A 69 -0.35 -10.08 8.11
C ARG A 69 0.45 -9.01 7.40
N VAL A 70 1.73 -8.97 7.74
CA VAL A 70 2.79 -8.34 6.95
C VAL A 70 2.99 -9.25 5.75
N ASP A 71 2.63 -8.77 4.57
CA ASP A 71 2.69 -9.57 3.34
C ASP A 71 3.19 -8.69 2.19
N ALA A 72 4.43 -8.20 2.36
CA ALA A 72 5.13 -7.46 1.31
C ALA A 72 5.30 -8.32 0.04
N HIS A 73 5.42 -9.64 0.20
CA HIS A 73 5.61 -10.60 -0.90
C HIS A 73 4.40 -10.71 -1.83
N ALA A 74 3.17 -10.46 -1.36
CA ALA A 74 1.98 -10.45 -2.20
C ALA A 74 2.10 -9.48 -3.40
N PHE A 75 2.83 -8.37 -3.26
CA PHE A 75 2.99 -7.43 -4.36
C PHE A 75 4.17 -7.72 -5.29
N TYR A 76 5.26 -8.31 -4.79
CA TYR A 76 6.37 -8.74 -5.65
C TYR A 76 5.93 -9.84 -6.63
N HIS A 77 5.13 -10.80 -6.18
CA HIS A 77 4.51 -11.79 -7.08
C HIS A 77 3.62 -11.13 -8.14
N GLN A 78 2.85 -10.10 -7.77
CA GLN A 78 2.03 -9.37 -8.72
C GLN A 78 2.87 -8.61 -9.75
N GLN A 79 4.00 -8.01 -9.36
CA GLN A 79 4.92 -7.33 -10.27
C GLN A 79 5.55 -8.29 -11.27
N GLN A 80 6.08 -9.43 -10.81
CA GLN A 80 6.64 -10.47 -11.68
C GLN A 80 5.58 -11.02 -12.66
N LEU A 81 4.36 -11.28 -12.18
CA LEU A 81 3.26 -11.67 -13.05
C LEU A 81 2.85 -10.59 -14.06
N ASN A 82 3.13 -9.31 -13.76
CA ASN A 82 2.89 -8.23 -14.71
C ASN A 82 3.96 -8.16 -15.78
N GLU A 83 5.23 -8.35 -15.41
CA GLU A 83 6.36 -8.41 -16.33
C GLU A 83 6.29 -9.61 -17.28
N LEU A 84 5.84 -10.78 -16.78
CA LEU A 84 5.67 -11.99 -17.58
C LEU A 84 4.52 -11.91 -18.61
N LYS A 85 3.59 -10.96 -18.47
CA LYS A 85 2.45 -10.76 -19.39
C LYS A 85 2.67 -9.62 -20.38
N ARG A 86 3.85 -8.99 -20.36
CA ARG A 86 4.24 -7.94 -21.30
C ARG A 86 4.93 -8.57 -22.51
#